data_AF-A0AB74LSR5-F1
#
_entry.id   AF-A0AB74LSR5-F1
#
_cell.length_a   1.000
_cell.length_b   1.000
_cell.length_c   1.000
_cell.angle_alpha   90.00
_cell.angle_beta   90.00
_cell.angle_gamma   90.00
#
_symmetry.space_group_name_H-M   'P 1'
#
loop_
_entity.id
_entity.type
_entity.pdbx_description
1 polymer ?
#
loop_
_entity_poly.entity_id
_entity_poly.type
_entity_poly.pdbx_seq_one_letter_code
_entity_poly.pdbx_strand_id
1 'polypeptide(L)'
;MNDLHKRLAKLEVATAPPAIPRQTCRFLMEGPAGLPPEDAVAFLRSSGHEVRDEDFNIIRVVTDAENGQPINLPLRDRTAEVRQG
;
A
#
# COMPACT_ATOMS: atom_id res chain seq x y z
N MET A 1 32.84 26.15 -22.67
CA MET A 1 31.97 26.00 -21.46
C MET A 1 30.81 25.01 -21.62
N ASN A 2 30.68 24.27 -22.72
CA ASN A 2 29.52 23.38 -22.97
C ASN A 2 29.77 21.89 -22.69
N ASP A 3 31.02 21.43 -22.75
CA ASP A 3 31.32 19.99 -22.63
C ASP A 3 31.25 19.49 -21.19
N LEU A 4 31.76 20.28 -20.25
CA LEU A 4 31.74 19.94 -18.82
C LEU A 4 30.31 19.82 -18.28
N HIS A 5 29.43 20.78 -18.62
CA HIS A 5 28.02 20.73 -18.22
C HIS A 5 27.28 19.52 -18.82
N LYS A 6 27.57 19.14 -20.06
CA LYS A 6 26.99 17.94 -20.69
C LYS A 6 27.46 16.65 -20.00
N ARG A 7 28.74 16.60 -19.62
CA ARG A 7 29.30 15.44 -18.90
C ARG A 7 28.75 15.35 -17.48
N LEU A 8 28.58 16.48 -16.81
CA LEU A 8 27.98 16.55 -15.48
C LEU A 8 26.52 16.07 -15.51
N ALA A 9 25.70 16.58 -16.43
CA ALA A 9 24.31 16.14 -16.58
C ALA A 9 24.19 14.63 -16.89
N LYS A 10 25.08 14.08 -17.72
CA LYS A 10 25.12 12.63 -17.97
C LYS A 10 25.49 11.83 -16.72
N LEU A 11 26.42 12.35 -15.91
CA LEU A 11 26.83 11.70 -14.67
C LEU A 11 25.68 11.71 -13.67
N GLU A 12 25.00 12.85 -13.50
CA GLU A 12 23.85 13.02 -12.61
C GLU A 12 22.72 12.04 -12.97
N VAL A 13 22.39 11.91 -14.26
CA VAL A 13 21.40 10.93 -14.74
C VAL A 13 21.85 9.49 -14.49
N ALA A 14 23.13 9.17 -14.69
CA ALA A 14 23.66 7.82 -14.48
C ALA A 14 23.77 7.45 -12.99
N THR A 15 23.92 8.43 -12.11
CA THR A 15 23.98 8.25 -10.65
C THR A 15 22.63 8.44 -9.97
N ALA A 16 21.60 8.87 -10.70
CA ALA A 16 20.26 8.99 -10.15
C ALA A 16 19.82 7.60 -9.64
N PRO A 17 19.29 7.51 -8.40
CA PRO A 17 18.70 6.27 -7.93
C PRO A 17 17.66 5.80 -8.94
N PRO A 18 17.60 4.50 -9.26
CA PRO A 18 16.55 4.00 -10.13
C PRO A 18 15.21 4.39 -9.51
N ALA A 19 14.42 5.15 -10.25
CA ALA A 19 13.06 5.49 -9.83
C ALA A 19 12.30 4.17 -9.72
N ILE A 20 11.99 3.74 -8.48
CA ILE A 20 11.18 2.55 -8.27
C ILE A 20 9.79 2.90 -8.83
N PRO A 21 9.30 2.21 -9.87
CA PRO A 21 8.00 2.52 -10.44
C PRO A 21 6.93 2.29 -9.37
N ARG A 22 6.01 3.26 -9.23
CA ARG A 22 4.86 3.12 -8.34
C ARG A 22 4.06 1.88 -8.74
N GLN A 23 3.76 1.04 -7.77
CA GLN A 23 2.97 -0.16 -7.97
C GLN A 23 1.55 0.05 -7.45
N THR A 24 0.60 -0.70 -8.01
CA THR A 24 -0.76 -0.77 -7.46
C THR A 24 -0.88 -2.02 -6.61
N CYS A 25 -0.95 -1.83 -5.30
CA CYS A 25 -1.08 -2.91 -4.33
C CYS A 25 -2.53 -3.02 -3.86
N ARG A 26 -3.08 -4.22 -3.80
CA ARG A 26 -4.45 -4.48 -3.32
C ARG A 26 -4.38 -5.33 -2.06
N PHE A 27 -5.01 -4.84 -1.00
CA PHE A 27 -5.09 -5.50 0.30
C PHE A 27 -6.55 -5.76 0.66
N LEU A 28 -6.80 -6.86 1.36
CA LEU A 28 -8.11 -7.21 1.89
C LEU A 28 -7.96 -7.56 3.36
N MET A 29 -8.79 -6.95 4.20
CA MET A 29 -8.84 -7.26 5.62
C MET A 29 -10.27 -7.22 6.14
N GLU A 30 -10.53 -7.93 7.23
CA GLU A 30 -11.71 -7.75 8.07
C GLU A 30 -11.39 -6.74 9.17
N GLY A 31 -12.40 -5.99 9.61
CA GLY A 31 -12.25 -5.06 10.72
C GLY A 31 -13.54 -4.36 11.10
N PRO A 32 -13.50 -3.52 12.14
CA PRO A 32 -14.64 -2.74 12.57
C PRO A 32 -15.08 -1.73 11.51
N ALA A 33 -16.36 -1.40 11.51
CA ALA A 33 -16.89 -0.36 10.66
C ALA A 33 -16.29 1.00 11.06
N GLY A 34 -15.81 1.75 10.07
CA GLY A 34 -15.16 3.05 10.30
C GLY A 34 -13.73 2.95 10.81
N LEU A 35 -13.05 1.81 10.65
CA LEU A 35 -11.62 1.69 10.94
C LEU A 35 -10.83 2.81 10.22
N PRO A 36 -10.07 3.64 10.95
CA PRO A 36 -9.27 4.69 10.34
C PRO A 36 -8.25 4.12 9.34
N PRO A 37 -7.98 4.82 8.22
CA PRO A 37 -7.00 4.36 7.23
C PRO A 37 -5.61 4.09 7.81
N GLU A 38 -5.16 4.91 8.77
CA GLU A 38 -3.88 4.76 9.46
C GLU A 38 -3.80 3.45 10.24
N ASP A 39 -4.88 3.04 10.91
CA ASP A 39 -4.95 1.82 11.68
C ASP A 39 -4.97 0.59 10.76
N ALA A 40 -5.66 0.69 9.62
CA ALA A 40 -5.64 -0.35 8.59
C ALA A 40 -4.22 -0.56 8.02
N VAL A 41 -3.50 0.52 7.73
CA VAL A 41 -2.10 0.47 7.27
C VAL A 41 -1.19 -0.13 8.34
N ALA A 42 -1.32 0.32 9.59
CA ALA A 42 -0.52 -0.19 10.71
C ALA A 42 -0.75 -1.70 10.90
N PHE A 43 -2.00 -2.15 10.82
CA PHE A 43 -2.35 -3.56 10.90
C PHE A 43 -1.72 -4.38 9.75
N LEU A 44 -1.85 -3.92 8.50
CA LEU A 44 -1.27 -4.62 7.35
C LEU A 44 0.25 -4.72 7.43
N ARG A 45 0.93 -3.63 7.86
CA ARG A 45 2.38 -3.64 8.12
C ARG A 45 2.74 -4.64 9.22
N SER A 46 1.97 -4.68 10.32
CA SER A 46 2.18 -5.65 11.41
C SER A 46 1.94 -7.10 10.97
N SER A 47 1.10 -7.31 9.96
CA SER A 47 0.84 -8.61 9.34
C SER A 47 1.90 -9.02 8.31
N GLY A 48 2.93 -8.18 8.08
CA GLY A 48 4.05 -8.47 7.20
C GLY A 48 3.92 -7.92 5.78
N HIS A 49 2.92 -7.08 5.48
CA HIS A 49 2.80 -6.43 4.17
C HIS A 49 3.73 -5.23 4.06
N GLU A 50 4.38 -5.10 2.91
CA GLU A 50 5.12 -3.90 2.55
C GLU A 50 4.16 -2.85 1.96
N VAL A 51 3.58 -2.02 2.84
CA VAL A 51 2.69 -0.92 2.44
C VAL A 51 3.53 0.36 2.35
N ARG A 52 3.89 0.76 1.13
CA ARG A 52 4.72 1.94 0.86
C ARG A 52 3.87 3.15 0.51
N ASP A 53 4.22 4.32 1.02
CA ASP A 53 3.44 5.55 0.81
C ASP A 53 3.51 6.06 -0.64
N GLU A 54 4.54 5.63 -1.40
CA GLU A 54 4.68 5.98 -2.82
C GLU A 54 3.79 5.15 -3.75
N ASP A 55 3.28 4.01 -3.27
CA ASP A 55 2.46 3.08 -4.05
C ASP A 55 0.96 3.43 -3.99
N PHE A 56 0.22 2.99 -5.01
CA PHE A 56 -1.24 3.09 -5.01
C PHE A 56 -1.83 1.92 -4.21
N ASN A 57 -1.94 2.10 -2.89
CA ASN A 57 -2.47 1.10 -1.98
C ASN A 57 -4.01 1.15 -1.94
N ILE A 58 -4.66 0.11 -2.45
CA ILE A 58 -6.11 -0.07 -2.37
C ILE A 58 -6.40 -1.05 -1.23
N ILE A 59 -6.91 -0.54 -0.11
CA ILE A 59 -7.24 -1.35 1.07
C ILE A 59 -8.76 -1.50 1.14
N ARG A 60 -9.24 -2.74 1.02
CA ARG A 60 -10.66 -3.07 1.22
C ARG A 60 -10.84 -3.64 2.62
N VAL A 61 -11.65 -2.95 3.42
CA VAL A 61 -12.06 -3.43 4.75
C VAL A 61 -13.44 -4.07 4.61
N VAL A 62 -13.53 -5.36 4.91
CA VAL A 62 -14.79 -6.11 5.00
C VAL A 62 -15.32 -5.96 6.41
N THR A 63 -16.56 -5.49 6.50
CA THR A 63 -17.33 -5.40 7.75
C THR A 63 -18.49 -6.37 7.67
N ASP A 64 -18.86 -6.99 8.78
CA ASP A 64 -20.08 -7.79 8.86
C ASP A 64 -21.24 -6.93 9.36
N ALA A 65 -22.48 -7.40 9.16
CA ALA A 65 -23.67 -6.75 9.62
C ALA A 65 -24.67 -7.74 10.22
N GLU A 66 -25.13 -7.46 11.44
CA GLU A 66 -26.20 -8.20 12.09
C GLU A 66 -27.46 -7.33 12.12
N ASN A 67 -28.58 -7.85 11.63
CA ASN A 67 -29.86 -7.11 11.50
C ASN A 67 -29.73 -5.80 10.70
N GLY A 68 -28.81 -5.75 9.73
CA GLY A 68 -28.55 -4.56 8.92
C GLY A 68 -27.73 -3.46 9.60
N GLN A 69 -27.25 -3.71 10.83
CA GLN A 69 -26.32 -2.82 11.53
C GLN A 69 -24.90 -3.37 11.44
N PRO A 70 -23.89 -2.53 11.13
CA PRO A 70 -22.50 -2.98 11.11
C PRO A 70 -22.08 -3.52 12.48
N ILE A 71 -21.43 -4.68 12.50
CA ILE A 71 -20.81 -5.23 13.71
C ILE A 71 -19.29 -5.10 13.62
N ASN A 72 -18.66 -4.95 14.78
CA ASN A 72 -17.21 -4.85 14.86
C ASN A 72 -16.60 -6.24 14.69
N LEU A 73 -16.01 -6.50 13.52
CA LEU A 73 -15.19 -7.68 13.30
C LEU A 73 -13.80 -7.51 13.92
N PRO A 74 -13.16 -8.61 14.36
CA PRO A 74 -11.74 -8.57 14.71
C PRO A 74 -10.90 -8.24 13.47
N LEU A 75 -9.75 -7.60 13.69
CA LEU A 75 -8.81 -7.35 12.61
C LEU A 75 -8.24 -8.67 12.09
N ARG A 76 -8.43 -8.94 10.80
CA ARG A 76 -7.91 -10.16 10.16
C ARG A 76 -7.46 -9.86 8.74
N ASP A 77 -6.24 -10.25 8.40
CA ASP A 77 -5.74 -10.15 7.04
C ASP A 77 -6.32 -11.28 6.17
N ARG A 78 -6.85 -10.89 5.01
CA ARG A 78 -7.46 -11.76 3.99
C ARG A 78 -6.82 -11.55 2.62
N THR A 79 -5.71 -10.80 2.54
CA THR A 79 -5.07 -10.42 1.27
C THR A 79 -4.63 -11.63 0.46
N ALA A 80 -4.21 -12.72 1.10
CA ALA A 80 -3.81 -13.96 0.43
C ALA A 80 -4.97 -14.66 -0.29
N GLU A 81 -6.20 -14.51 0.22
CA GLU A 81 -7.40 -15.17 -0.30
C GLU A 81 -7.88 -14.52 -1.60
N VAL A 82 -7.55 -13.24 -1.83
CA VAL A 82 -7.86 -12.51 -3.07
C VAL A 82 -6.97 -12.93 -4.24
N ARG A 83 -5.78 -13.50 -3.99
CA ARG A 83 -4.83 -13.88 -5.05
C ARG A 83 -5.19 -15.19 -5.76
N GLN A 84 -6.18 -15.95 -5.27
CA GLN A 84 -6.59 -17.25 -5.84
C GLN A 84 -7.93 -17.21 -6.59
N GLY A 85 -8.55 -16.04 -6.73
CA GLY A 85 -9.81 -15.84 -7.45
C GLY A 85 -9.63 -15.34 -8.88
#